data_AF-A0A524KGA4-F1
#
_entry.id   AF-A0A524KGA4-F1
#
_cell.length_a   1.000
_cell.length_b   1.000
_cell.length_c   1.000
_cell.angle_alpha   90.00
_cell.angle_beta   90.00
_cell.angle_gamma   90.00
#
_symmetry.space_group_name_H-M   'P 1'
#
loop_
_entity.id
_entity.type
_entity.pdbx_description
1 polymer ?
#
loop_
_entity_poly.entity_id
_entity_poly.type
_entity_poly.pdbx_seq_one_letter_code
_entity_poly.pdbx_strand_id
1 'polypeptide(L)'
;MSWSARLLGPGLALAALIAGVAAVARGGNAALAAACGSALALAAQVAAIALLRPAMGARIPEFMRRWAAGIAIRGASLVLLVGLMLLARRTYPILWMVAGYLGVMLPLLFTETRFLR
;
A
#
# COMPACT_ATOMS: atom_id res chain seq x y z
N MET A 1 -2.75 5.32 21.14
CA MET A 1 -3.04 5.15 19.69
C MET A 1 -2.79 3.70 19.30
N SER A 2 -3.75 3.05 18.63
CA SER A 2 -3.56 1.70 18.10
C SER A 2 -2.46 1.67 17.02
N TRP A 3 -1.78 0.53 16.85
CA TRP A 3 -0.79 0.34 15.77
C TRP A 3 -1.38 0.65 14.39
N SER A 4 -2.66 0.33 14.19
CA SER A 4 -3.40 0.61 12.96
C SER A 4 -3.53 2.11 12.72
N ALA A 5 -3.84 2.91 13.75
CA ALA A 5 -3.90 4.37 13.62
C ALA A 5 -2.53 4.97 13.27
N ARG A 6 -1.43 4.42 13.83
CA ARG A 6 -0.06 4.89 13.54
C ARG A 6 0.38 4.56 12.11
N LEU A 7 -0.18 3.51 11.49
CA LEU A 7 0.08 3.14 10.09
C LEU A 7 -0.86 3.88 9.12
N LEU A 8 -2.15 3.92 9.43
CA LEU A 8 -3.18 4.54 8.59
C LEU A 8 -2.97 6.04 8.46
N GLY A 9 -2.56 6.75 9.51
CA GLY A 9 -2.33 8.19 9.46
C GLY A 9 -1.32 8.60 8.36
N PRO A 10 -0.06 8.12 8.42
CA PRO A 10 0.93 8.39 7.38
C PRO A 10 0.51 7.85 6.01
N GLY A 11 -0.10 6.66 5.95
CA GLY A 11 -0.56 6.07 4.68
C GLY A 11 -1.62 6.92 3.99
N LEU A 12 -2.62 7.39 4.73
CA LEU A 12 -3.67 8.27 4.23
C LEU A 12 -3.13 9.66 3.88
N ALA A 13 -2.19 10.20 4.66
CA ALA A 13 -1.53 11.47 4.37
C ALA A 13 -0.74 11.40 3.04
N LEU A 14 0.02 10.32 2.82
CA LEU A 14 0.72 10.08 1.57
C LEU A 14 -0.26 9.92 0.41
N ALA A 15 -1.33 9.12 0.58
CA ALA A 15 -2.35 8.94 -0.44
C ALA A 15 -3.01 10.26 -0.84
N ALA A 16 -3.37 11.10 0.14
CA ALA A 16 -3.97 12.42 -0.09
C ALA A 16 -3.00 13.37 -0.80
N LEU A 17 -1.72 13.38 -0.39
CA LEU A 17 -0.69 14.20 -1.04
C LEU A 17 -0.52 13.82 -2.51
N ILE A 18 -0.37 12.53 -2.81
CA ILE A 18 -0.15 12.06 -4.19
C ILE A 18 -1.39 12.31 -5.05
N ALA A 19 -2.59 12.06 -4.50
CA ALA A 19 -3.83 12.36 -5.20
C ALA A 19 -4.00 13.86 -5.46
N GLY A 20 -3.63 14.72 -4.50
CA GLY A 20 -3.63 16.18 -4.66
C GLY A 20 -2.66 16.65 -5.75
N VAL A 21 -1.43 16.13 -5.76
CA VAL A 21 -0.45 16.42 -6.82
C VAL A 21 -0.98 15.97 -8.18
N ALA A 22 -1.56 14.78 -8.27
CA ALA A 22 -2.13 14.26 -9.50
C ALA A 22 -3.33 15.11 -9.99
N ALA A 23 -4.18 15.58 -9.07
CA ALA A 23 -5.30 16.47 -9.35
C ALA A 23 -4.84 17.78 -9.99
N VAL A 24 -3.82 18.42 -9.41
CA VAL A 24 -3.25 19.68 -9.91
C VAL A 24 -2.55 19.46 -11.24
N ALA A 25 -1.83 18.36 -11.41
CA ALA A 25 -1.03 18.10 -12.60
C ALA A 25 -1.86 17.69 -13.84
N ARG A 26 -2.95 16.92 -13.64
CA ARG A 26 -3.67 16.28 -14.76
C ARG A 26 -5.18 16.07 -14.51
N GLY A 27 -5.74 16.71 -13.49
CA GLY A 27 -7.17 16.73 -13.20
C GLY A 27 -7.71 15.53 -12.41
N GLY A 28 -9.04 15.47 -12.27
CA GLY A 28 -9.73 14.51 -11.38
C GLY A 28 -9.46 13.04 -11.72
N ASN A 29 -9.36 12.67 -12.99
CA ASN A 29 -9.04 11.28 -13.38
C ASN A 29 -7.66 10.85 -12.90
N ALA A 30 -6.69 11.77 -12.87
CA ALA A 30 -5.37 11.48 -12.33
C ALA A 30 -5.39 11.33 -10.81
N ALA A 31 -6.17 12.17 -10.12
CA ALA A 31 -6.40 12.04 -8.68
C ALA A 31 -7.02 10.68 -8.31
N LEU A 32 -8.05 10.26 -9.04
CA LEU A 32 -8.70 8.95 -8.85
C LEU A 32 -7.74 7.80 -9.16
N ALA A 33 -6.98 7.90 -10.25
CA ALA A 33 -5.95 6.92 -10.59
C ALA A 33 -4.94 6.75 -9.43
N ALA A 34 -4.40 7.86 -8.92
CA ALA A 34 -3.49 7.86 -7.77
C ALA A 34 -4.14 7.31 -6.50
N ALA A 35 -5.39 7.68 -6.23
CA ALA A 35 -6.13 7.20 -5.07
C ALA A 35 -6.32 5.67 -5.12
N CYS A 36 -6.67 5.11 -6.28
CA CYS A 36 -6.81 3.66 -6.45
C CYS A 36 -5.50 2.90 -6.17
N GLY A 37 -4.39 3.36 -6.73
CA GLY A 37 -3.07 2.76 -6.47
C GLY A 37 -2.67 2.86 -4.99
N SER A 38 -2.88 4.04 -4.40
CA SER A 38 -2.58 4.31 -2.99
C SER A 38 -3.41 3.45 -2.05
N ALA A 39 -4.71 3.31 -2.32
CA ALA A 39 -5.63 2.51 -1.51
C ALA A 39 -5.24 1.03 -1.54
N LEU A 40 -4.89 0.50 -2.71
CA LEU A 40 -4.43 -0.88 -2.85
C LEU A 40 -3.13 -1.14 -2.07
N ALA A 41 -2.16 -0.23 -2.17
CA ALA A 41 -0.91 -0.31 -1.40
C ALA A 41 -1.17 -0.30 0.11
N LEU A 42 -2.00 0.63 0.59
CA LEU A 42 -2.33 0.77 1.99
C LEU A 42 -3.04 -0.49 2.54
N ALA A 43 -4.02 -1.01 1.80
CA ALA A 43 -4.76 -2.21 2.19
C ALA A 43 -3.83 -3.43 2.29
N ALA A 44 -2.95 -3.63 1.30
CA ALA A 44 -1.98 -4.72 1.30
C ALA A 44 -1.01 -4.62 2.48
N GLN A 45 -0.51 -3.41 2.78
CA GLN A 45 0.41 -3.19 3.88
C GLN A 45 -0.27 -3.40 5.26
N VAL A 46 -1.50 -2.92 5.43
CA VAL A 46 -2.30 -3.17 6.65
C VAL A 46 -2.50 -4.66 6.85
N ALA A 47 -2.90 -5.39 5.79
CA ALA A 47 -3.12 -6.83 5.86
C ALA A 47 -1.83 -7.61 6.20
N ALA A 48 -0.70 -7.25 5.57
CA ALA A 48 0.58 -7.89 5.84
C ALA A 48 1.05 -7.68 7.28
N ILE A 49 0.91 -6.46 7.82
CA ILE A 49 1.26 -6.17 9.22
C ILE A 49 0.30 -6.88 10.19
N ALA A 50 -1.01 -6.88 9.91
CA ALA A 50 -2.00 -7.59 10.72
C ALA A 50 -1.68 -9.08 10.83
N LEU A 51 -1.18 -9.68 9.74
CA LEU A 51 -0.80 -11.09 9.69
C LEU A 51 0.50 -11.40 10.47
N LEU A 52 1.50 -10.54 10.34
CA LEU A 52 2.83 -10.71 10.95
C LEU A 52 2.84 -10.39 12.45
N ARG A 53 2.13 -9.34 12.87
CA ARG A 53 2.19 -8.78 14.22
C ARG A 53 1.99 -9.81 15.35
N PRO A 54 1.04 -10.76 15.28
CA PRO A 54 0.85 -11.74 16.36
C PRO A 54 2.02 -12.72 16.54
N ALA A 55 2.92 -12.83 15.56
CA ALA A 55 4.07 -13.74 15.60
C ALA A 55 5.41 -13.04 15.85
N MET A 56 5.41 -11.76 16.22
CA MET A 56 6.64 -11.04 16.56
C MET A 56 7.42 -11.68 17.73
N GLY A 57 6.75 -12.42 18.62
CA GLY A 57 7.38 -13.19 19.70
C GLY A 57 7.33 -14.71 19.49
N ALA A 58 6.92 -15.19 18.31
CA ALA A 58 6.79 -16.62 18.05
C ALA A 58 8.15 -17.28 17.75
N ARG A 59 8.18 -18.61 17.74
CA ARG A 59 9.35 -19.37 17.28
C ARG A 59 9.65 -19.06 15.81
N ILE A 60 10.92 -19.09 15.43
CA ILE A 60 11.41 -18.73 14.09
C ILE A 60 10.57 -19.34 12.95
N PRO A 61 10.18 -20.63 12.95
CA PRO A 61 9.40 -21.20 11.85
C PRO A 61 8.01 -20.57 11.68
N GLU A 62 7.34 -20.23 12.79
CA GLU A 62 6.03 -19.59 12.74
C GLU A 62 6.13 -18.12 12.28
N PHE A 63 7.15 -17.41 12.77
CA PHE A 63 7.47 -16.06 12.31
C PHE A 63 7.71 -16.06 10.79
N MET A 64 8.57 -16.95 10.29
CA MET A 64 8.90 -17.04 8.87
C MET A 64 7.69 -17.36 8.01
N ARG A 65 6.78 -18.24 8.47
CA ARG A 65 5.55 -18.57 7.74
C ARG A 65 4.65 -17.34 7.55
N ARG A 66 4.42 -16.57 8.61
CA ARG A 66 3.57 -15.36 8.53
C ARG A 66 4.26 -14.22 7.80
N TRP A 67 5.58 -14.10 7.93
CA TRP A 67 6.37 -13.16 7.15
C TRP A 67 6.28 -13.46 5.65
N ALA A 68 6.47 -14.71 5.25
CA ALA A 68 6.34 -15.15 3.86
C ALA A 68 4.93 -14.89 3.31
N ALA A 69 3.89 -15.11 4.12
CA ALA A 69 2.52 -14.77 3.74
C ALA A 69 2.31 -13.25 3.60
N GLY A 70 2.96 -12.43 4.42
CA GLY A 70 2.98 -10.97 4.25
C GLY A 70 3.69 -10.52 2.97
N ILE A 71 4.77 -11.19 2.57
CA ILE A 71 5.41 -10.98 1.27
C ILE A 71 4.46 -11.38 0.13
N ALA A 72 3.76 -12.51 0.25
CA ALA A 72 2.79 -12.96 -0.74
C ALA A 72 1.64 -11.96 -0.93
N ILE A 73 1.13 -11.36 0.16
CA ILE A 73 0.10 -10.29 0.08
C ILE A 73 0.60 -9.10 -0.76
N ARG A 74 1.84 -8.64 -0.52
CA ARG A 74 2.43 -7.51 -1.25
C ARG A 74 2.71 -7.84 -2.72
N GLY A 75 3.12 -9.08 -3.00
CA GLY A 75 3.25 -9.56 -4.37
C GLY A 75 1.90 -9.63 -5.09
N ALA A 76 0.88 -10.17 -4.43
CA ALA A 76 -0.47 -10.27 -4.96
C ALA A 76 -1.09 -8.89 -5.24
N SER A 77 -0.84 -7.90 -4.37
CA SER A 77 -1.31 -6.52 -4.62
C SER A 77 -0.63 -5.88 -5.82
N LEU A 78 0.63 -6.19 -6.10
CA LEU A 78 1.29 -5.72 -7.32
C LEU A 78 0.67 -6.35 -8.57
N VAL A 79 0.37 -7.65 -8.54
CA VAL A 79 -0.34 -8.33 -9.64
C VAL A 79 -1.73 -7.73 -9.84
N LEU A 80 -2.46 -7.45 -8.75
CA LEU A 80 -3.77 -6.81 -8.81
C LEU A 80 -3.69 -5.38 -9.38
N LEU A 81 -2.65 -4.62 -9.04
CA LEU A 81 -2.40 -3.31 -9.63
C LEU A 81 -2.24 -3.41 -11.16
N VAL A 82 -1.44 -4.37 -11.64
CA VAL A 82 -1.27 -4.60 -13.08
C VAL A 82 -2.62 -4.94 -13.74
N GLY A 83 -3.43 -5.80 -13.11
CA GLY A 83 -4.78 -6.10 -13.58
C GLY A 83 -5.67 -4.86 -13.67
N LEU A 84 -5.67 -4.01 -12.63
CA LEU A 84 -6.39 -2.74 -12.61
C LEU A 84 -5.91 -1.80 -13.73
N MET A 85 -4.60 -1.68 -13.93
CA MET A 85 -4.02 -0.85 -15.00
C MET A 85 -4.50 -1.33 -16.38
N LEU A 86 -4.51 -2.64 -16.62
CA LEU A 86 -4.98 -3.21 -17.88
C LEU A 86 -6.47 -2.96 -18.12
N LEU A 87 -7.29 -3.08 -17.09
CA LEU A 87 -8.74 -2.85 -17.17
C LEU A 87 -9.06 -1.37 -17.38
N ALA A 88 -8.32 -0.48 -16.71
CA ALA A 88 -8.65 0.93 -16.61
C ALA A 88 -7.83 1.84 -17.56
N ARG A 89 -6.91 1.28 -18.36
CA ARG A 89 -5.99 2.02 -19.25
C ARG A 89 -6.64 2.98 -20.22
N ARG A 90 -7.90 2.77 -20.59
CA ARG A 90 -8.64 3.63 -21.51
C ARG A 90 -9.25 4.85 -20.83
N THR A 91 -9.43 4.80 -19.51
CA THR A 91 -10.14 5.82 -18.73
C THR A 91 -9.18 6.62 -17.85
N TYR A 92 -8.16 5.94 -17.30
CA TYR A 92 -7.29 6.52 -16.30
C TYR A 92 -5.83 6.55 -16.72
N PRO A 93 -5.08 7.59 -16.34
CA PRO A 93 -3.66 7.68 -16.59
C PRO A 93 -2.90 6.69 -15.70
N ILE A 94 -2.42 5.60 -16.29
CA ILE A 94 -1.72 4.49 -15.62
C ILE A 94 -0.57 4.95 -14.73
N LEU A 95 0.21 5.94 -15.18
CA LEU A 95 1.36 6.46 -14.42
C LEU A 95 0.98 6.93 -13.02
N TRP A 96 -0.21 7.54 -12.87
CA TRP A 96 -0.67 8.02 -11.57
C TRP A 96 -1.13 6.88 -10.67
N MET A 97 -1.69 5.78 -11.21
CA MET A 97 -1.94 4.56 -10.42
C MET A 97 -0.65 3.99 -9.85
N VAL A 98 0.41 3.91 -10.67
CA VAL A 98 1.72 3.42 -10.23
C VAL A 98 2.33 4.36 -9.19
N ALA A 99 2.26 5.68 -9.42
CA ALA A 99 2.76 6.67 -8.48
C ALA A 99 2.05 6.59 -7.12
N GLY A 100 0.72 6.44 -7.11
CA GLY A 100 -0.04 6.22 -5.89
C GLY A 100 0.38 4.95 -5.14
N TYR A 101 0.51 3.83 -5.86
CA TYR A 101 0.91 2.57 -5.26
C TYR A 101 2.32 2.62 -4.68
N LEU A 102 3.32 3.02 -5.46
CA LEU A 102 4.71 3.07 -5.03
C LEU A 102 4.96 4.14 -3.97
N GLY A 103 4.33 5.31 -4.13
CA GLY A 103 4.46 6.43 -3.21
C GLY A 103 3.88 6.15 -1.82
N VAL A 104 2.94 5.20 -1.70
CA VAL A 104 2.45 4.72 -0.40
C VAL A 104 3.20 3.47 0.07
N MET A 105 3.37 2.47 -0.80
CA MET A 105 3.96 1.18 -0.41
C MET A 105 5.40 1.34 0.08
N LEU A 106 6.25 2.06 -0.66
CA LEU A 106 7.68 2.15 -0.34
C LEU A 106 7.92 2.82 1.03
N PRO A 107 7.37 4.01 1.33
CA PRO A 107 7.56 4.62 2.65
C PRO A 107 7.01 3.77 3.79
N LEU A 108 5.86 3.12 3.59
CA LEU A 108 5.28 2.26 4.62
C LEU A 108 6.12 1.00 4.89
N LEU A 109 6.80 0.48 3.86
CA LEU A 109 7.70 -0.68 3.99
C LEU A 109 8.94 -0.33 4.83
N PHE A 110 9.53 0.85 4.62
CA PHE A 110 10.66 1.32 5.42
C PHE A 110 10.28 1.69 6.86
N THR A 111 9.04 2.15 7.07
CA THR A 111 8.54 2.48 8.41
C THR A 111 7.97 1.27 9.16
N GLU A 112 7.80 0.12 8.50
CA GLU A 112 7.27 -1.13 9.06
C GLU A 112 8.02 -1.58 10.33
N THR A 113 9.35 -1.48 10.33
CA THR A 113 10.20 -1.84 11.47
C THR A 113 9.86 -1.06 12.75
N ARG A 114 9.29 0.14 12.62
CA ARG A 114 8.86 0.97 13.76
C ARG A 114 7.48 0.59 14.30
N PHE A 115 6.67 -0.14 13.52
CA PHE A 115 5.33 -0.60 13.93
C PHE A 115 5.34 -2.01 14.51
N LEU A 116 6.39 -2.77 14.21
CA LEU A 116 6.58 -4.14 14.70
C LEU A 116 7.30 -4.20 16.06
N ARG A 117 7.98 -3.13 16.47
CA ARG A 117 8.50 -2.94 17.84
C ARG A 117 7.41 -2.46 18.78
#